data_AF-A0A527Q223-F1
#
_entry.id   AF-A0A527Q223-F1
#
_cell.length_a   1.000
_cell.length_b   1.000
_cell.length_c   1.000
_cell.angle_alpha   90.00
_cell.angle_beta   90.00
_cell.angle_gamma   90.00
#
_symmetry.space_group_name_H-M   'P 1'
#
loop_
_entity.id
_entity.type
_entity.pdbx_description
1 polymer ?
#
loop_
_entity_poly.entity_id
_entity_poly.type
_entity_poly.pdbx_seq_one_letter_code
_entity_poly.pdbx_strand_id
1 'polypeptide(L)'
;EANPTINAVVDIDREEALTAAAEVDSSADAGGSLRGIPYAVKDCFDVRGLRTTHGSVAFLDQIPKEDSTHVSRLRKEGAIP
;
A
#
# COMPACT_ATOMS: atom_id res chain seq x y z
N GLU A 1 -6.82 1.48 19.06
CA GLU A 1 -6.05 2.12 17.97
C GLU A 1 -4.63 2.38 18.47
N ALA A 2 -3.58 2.03 17.72
CA ALA A 2 -2.18 2.11 18.19
C ALA A 2 -1.32 3.15 17.46
N ASN A 3 -1.62 3.47 16.20
CA ASN A 3 -0.82 4.39 15.40
C ASN A 3 -0.71 5.81 15.99
N PRO A 4 -1.74 6.40 16.64
CA PRO A 4 -1.61 7.73 17.25
C PRO A 4 -0.51 7.85 18.32
N THR A 5 -0.12 6.73 18.94
CA THR A 5 0.95 6.72 19.97
C THR A 5 2.31 6.34 19.39
N ILE A 6 2.35 5.50 18.35
CA ILE A 6 3.59 4.94 17.80
C ILE A 6 4.08 5.73 16.57
N ASN A 7 3.15 6.27 15.78
CA ASN A 7 3.39 6.95 14.51
C ASN A 7 4.18 6.09 13.50
N ALA A 8 3.76 4.82 13.34
CA ALA A 8 4.40 3.85 12.45
C ALA A 8 3.93 3.96 10.99
N VAL A 9 2.69 4.42 10.76
CA VAL A 9 2.09 4.60 9.44
C VAL A 9 1.93 6.10 9.19
N VAL A 10 2.59 6.60 8.15
CA VAL A 10 2.70 8.04 7.84
C VAL A 10 1.75 8.51 6.75
N ASP A 11 1.26 7.58 5.93
CA ASP A 11 0.22 7.79 4.93
C ASP A 11 -0.58 6.50 4.73
N ILE A 12 -1.86 6.61 4.39
CA ILE A 12 -2.74 5.46 4.15
C ILE A 12 -3.91 5.86 3.25
N ASP A 13 -4.17 5.07 2.21
CA ASP A 13 -5.40 5.17 1.41
C ASP A 13 -6.35 4.05 1.86
N ARG A 14 -7.16 4.37 2.87
CA ARG A 14 -8.10 3.41 3.46
C ARG A 14 -9.17 2.99 2.45
N GLU A 15 -9.61 3.89 1.58
CA GLU A 15 -10.68 3.62 0.62
C GLU A 15 -10.18 2.70 -0.49
N GLU A 16 -8.97 2.92 -1.00
CA GLU A 16 -8.33 2.01 -1.96
C GLU A 16 -8.16 0.61 -1.34
N ALA A 17 -7.63 0.52 -0.12
CA ALA A 17 -7.39 -0.76 0.55
C ALA A 17 -8.69 -1.56 0.76
N LEU A 18 -9.78 -0.89 1.17
CA LEU A 18 -11.10 -1.53 1.32
C LEU A 18 -11.70 -1.95 -0.02
N THR A 19 -11.50 -1.15 -1.07
CA THR A 19 -11.93 -1.49 -2.43
C THR A 19 -11.20 -2.74 -2.93
N ALA A 20 -9.88 -2.79 -2.77
CA ALA A 20 -9.07 -3.94 -3.13
C ALA A 20 -9.47 -5.21 -2.33
N ALA A 21 -9.80 -5.06 -1.04
CA ALA A 21 -10.29 -6.18 -0.23
C ALA A 21 -11.63 -6.73 -0.76
N ALA A 22 -12.57 -5.85 -1.12
CA ALA A 22 -13.86 -6.27 -1.68
C ALA A 22 -13.70 -6.98 -3.04
N GLU A 23 -12.79 -6.49 -3.90
CA GLU A 23 -12.45 -7.15 -5.17
C GLU A 23 -11.88 -8.55 -4.93
N VAL A 24 -10.93 -8.66 -3.99
CA VAL A 24 -10.39 -9.95 -3.55
C VAL A 24 -11.52 -10.87 -3.11
N ASP A 25 -12.37 -10.47 -2.18
CA ASP A 25 -13.47 -11.29 -1.64
C ASP A 25 -14.45 -11.76 -2.71
N SER A 26 -14.72 -10.93 -3.72
CA SER A 26 -15.64 -11.24 -4.81
C SER A 26 -15.08 -12.18 -5.89
N SER A 27 -13.75 -12.38 -5.94
CA SER A 27 -13.10 -13.21 -6.94
C SER A 27 -13.26 -14.71 -6.66
N ALA A 28 -13.72 -15.45 -7.68
CA ALA A 28 -13.89 -16.91 -7.63
C ALA A 28 -12.59 -17.69 -7.92
N ASP A 29 -11.52 -17.01 -8.34
CA ASP A 29 -10.23 -17.64 -8.62
C ASP A 29 -9.41 -17.82 -7.34
N ALA A 30 -8.61 -18.89 -7.27
CA ALA A 30 -7.75 -19.17 -6.12
C ALA A 30 -6.61 -18.14 -5.93
N GLY A 31 -6.46 -17.21 -6.89
CA GLY A 31 -5.66 -15.99 -6.79
C GLY A 31 -4.17 -16.20 -6.53
N GLY A 32 -3.45 -15.07 -6.40
CA GLY A 32 -2.02 -15.06 -6.09
C GLY A 32 -1.70 -15.53 -4.67
N SER A 33 -0.44 -15.86 -4.44
CA SER A 33 0.04 -16.47 -3.18
C SER A 33 -0.11 -15.58 -1.93
N LEU A 34 -0.40 -14.29 -2.10
CA LEU A 34 -0.56 -13.30 -1.03
C LEU A 34 -1.95 -12.65 -1.04
N ARG A 35 -2.94 -13.30 -1.65
CA ARG A 35 -4.31 -12.80 -1.78
C ARG A 35 -4.88 -12.31 -0.45
N GLY A 36 -5.26 -11.04 -0.40
CA GLY A 36 -5.90 -10.40 0.74
C GLY A 36 -4.97 -10.13 1.92
N ILE A 37 -3.66 -10.41 1.83
CA ILE A 37 -2.72 -10.15 2.90
C ILE A 37 -2.40 -8.65 2.96
N PRO A 38 -2.74 -7.94 4.05
CA PRO A 38 -2.36 -6.55 4.23
C PRO A 38 -0.86 -6.45 4.55
N TYR A 39 -0.18 -5.43 4.02
CA TYR A 39 1.22 -5.16 4.32
C TYR A 39 1.50 -3.66 4.37
N ALA A 40 2.59 -3.26 5.02
CA ALA A 40 3.05 -1.88 5.03
C ALA A 40 4.27 -1.72 4.12
N VAL A 41 4.37 -0.57 3.45
CA VAL A 41 5.53 -0.19 2.65
C VAL A 41 6.33 0.87 3.40
N LYS A 42 7.65 0.71 3.46
CA LYS A 42 8.51 1.75 4.02
C LYS A 42 8.48 2.97 3.09
N ASP A 43 8.31 4.17 3.64
CA ASP A 43 8.21 5.47 2.96
C ASP A 43 9.44 5.89 2.09
N CYS A 44 10.38 4.98 1.85
CA CYS A 44 11.43 5.15 0.85
C CYS A 44 11.14 4.41 -0.46
N PHE A 45 9.96 3.83 -0.60
CA PHE A 45 9.53 3.10 -1.79
C PHE A 45 8.19 3.63 -2.29
N ASP A 46 8.10 3.80 -3.60
CA ASP A 46 6.91 4.33 -4.24
C ASP A 46 5.72 3.38 -4.17
N VAL A 47 4.58 3.93 -3.74
CA VAL A 47 3.25 3.36 -3.87
C VAL A 47 2.40 4.37 -4.63
N ARG A 48 1.89 3.98 -5.80
CA ARG A 48 1.11 4.85 -6.66
C ARG A 48 -0.06 5.46 -5.89
N GLY A 49 -0.14 6.79 -5.89
CA GLY A 49 -1.25 7.54 -5.26
C GLY A 49 -1.05 7.91 -3.79
N LEU A 50 -0.08 7.31 -3.09
CA LEU A 50 0.34 7.72 -1.74
C LEU A 50 1.55 8.65 -1.79
N ARG A 51 1.81 9.39 -0.73
CA ARG A 51 3.05 10.17 -0.65
C ARG A 51 4.25 9.25 -0.40
N THR A 52 5.36 9.53 -1.08
CA THR A 52 6.69 8.99 -0.76
C THR A 52 7.55 10.14 -0.26
N THR A 53 7.73 10.27 1.05
CA THR A 53 8.45 11.43 1.62
C THR A 53 9.91 11.15 1.95
N HIS A 54 10.35 9.88 1.87
CA HIS A 54 11.67 9.44 2.33
C HIS A 54 12.00 9.84 3.78
N GLY A 55 10.98 10.12 4.61
CA GLY A 55 11.13 10.71 5.94
C GLY A 55 11.74 12.13 5.93
N SER A 56 11.63 12.89 4.84
CA SER A 56 12.24 14.20 4.68
C SER A 56 11.25 15.24 4.17
N VAL A 57 11.31 16.44 4.75
CA VAL A 57 10.46 17.57 4.40
C VAL A 57 10.62 18.01 2.94
N ALA A 58 11.75 17.68 2.31
CA ALA A 58 12.02 18.01 0.91
C ALA A 58 11.09 17.29 -0.08
N PHE A 59 10.42 16.21 0.34
CA PHE A 59 9.60 15.36 -0.52
C PHE A 59 8.13 15.26 -0.05
N LEU A 60 7.66 16.19 0.80
CA LEU A 60 6.32 16.11 1.40
C LEU A 60 5.18 15.98 0.39
N ASP A 61 5.32 16.61 -0.77
CA ASP A 61 4.29 16.66 -1.82
C ASP A 61 4.56 15.67 -2.96
N GLN A 62 5.54 14.77 -2.80
CA GLN A 62 5.87 13.78 -3.83
C GLN A 62 4.85 12.65 -3.82
N ILE A 63 4.06 12.58 -4.89
CA ILE A 63 3.11 11.48 -5.16
C ILE A 63 3.56 10.77 -6.43
N PRO A 64 4.06 9.53 -6.36
CA PRO A 64 4.52 8.78 -7.51
C PRO A 64 3.33 8.30 -8.35
N LYS A 65 3.56 8.20 -9.66
CA LYS A 65 2.57 7.73 -10.63
C LYS A 65 2.54 6.22 -10.80
N GLU A 66 3.59 5.54 -10.31
CA GLU A 66 3.80 4.12 -10.46
C GLU A 66 4.31 3.54 -9.15
N ASP A 67 4.04 2.25 -8.95
CA ASP A 67 4.57 1.49 -7.84
C ASP A 67 6.05 1.16 -8.05
N SER A 68 6.81 1.07 -6.96
CA SER A 68 8.10 0.39 -6.98
C SER A 68 7.97 -1.07 -7.39
N THR A 69 9.01 -1.64 -8.01
CA THR A 69 8.95 -3.00 -8.59
C THR A 69 8.45 -4.09 -7.62
N HIS A 70 8.84 -4.03 -6.34
CA HIS A 70 8.41 -5.01 -5.35
C HIS A 70 6.95 -4.79 -4.93
N VAL A 71 6.50 -3.54 -4.78
CA VAL A 71 5.08 -3.20 -4.53
C VAL A 71 4.20 -3.73 -5.67
N SER A 72 4.59 -3.49 -6.94
CA SER A 72 3.84 -4.01 -8.08
C SER A 72 3.76 -5.56 -8.10
N ARG A 73 4.84 -6.23 -7.68
CA ARG A 73 4.88 -7.70 -7.60
C ARG A 73 3.98 -8.24 -6.48
N LEU A 74 3.99 -7.59 -5.31
CA LEU A 74 3.12 -7.97 -4.19
C LEU A 74 1.64 -7.78 -4.54
N ARG A 75 1.28 -6.65 -5.17
CA ARG A 75 -0.09 -6.43 -5.67
C ARG A 75 -0.52 -7.48 -6.69
N LYS A 76 0.37 -7.91 -7.60
CA LYS A 76 0.08 -9.00 -8.56
C LYS A 76 -0.21 -10.33 -7.88
N GLU A 77 0.40 -10.58 -6.73
CA GLU A 77 0.11 -11.75 -5.88
C GLU A 77 -1.14 -11.56 -4.99
N GLY A 78 -1.85 -10.44 -5.15
CA GLY A 78 -3.08 -10.12 -4.43
C GLY A 78 -2.88 -9.53 -3.04
N ALA A 79 -1.66 -9.11 -2.68
CA ALA A 79 -1.40 -8.40 -1.42
C ALA A 79 -1.94 -6.97 -1.47
N ILE A 80 -2.36 -6.45 -0.33
CA ILE A 80 -2.99 -5.13 -0.18
C ILE A 80 -2.05 -4.21 0.63
N PRO A 81 -1.44 -3.18 0.01
CA PRO A 81 -0.60 -2.20 0.71
C PRO A 81 -1.40 -1.24 1.60
#